data_AF-A0A967VXZ5-F1
#
_entry.id   AF-A0A967VXZ5-F1
#
_cell.length_a   1.000
_cell.length_b   1.000
_cell.length_c   1.000
_cell.angle_alpha   90.00
_cell.angle_beta   90.00
_cell.angle_gamma   90.00
#
_symmetry.space_group_name_H-M   'P 1'
#
loop_
_entity.id
_entity.type
_entity.pdbx_description
1 polymer ?
#
loop_
_entity_poly.entity_id
_entity_poly.type
_entity_poly.pdbx_seq_one_letter_code
_entity_poly.pdbx_strand_id
1 'polypeptide(L)'
;MRDSLADRRHPITADDDEWKIVNQDSPARVRYAAPKLNKALATRQKFFPKDVATAKMKRLWPKFVHSEEEYMAMIKEVAQLNPRAKTWYKNHQETVKDTFGIDADIFNMILGATSPQVGPVTNAQWAVETYLYMLGKRDKPGFMYPNVMKRQIDRWTRGEYKSVFGKSDQFKAQEFTRALLGDKNATVMDRWMNRIFYGQPGAQLSVFEHAAGRHMLIRLAKRMTKETGQKWHPNEVQANLWVYIRSKIEGLDIAKSEYDYQTAFNTPIKAFGNMKPLEYLKSQVDENIIKQGPVAQFIGL
;
A
#
# COMPACT_ATOMS: atom_id res chain seq x y z
N MET A 1 31.41 -36.75 -11.13
CA MET A 1 30.15 -36.36 -11.80
C MET A 1 29.32 -35.54 -10.82
N ARG A 2 29.39 -34.23 -10.94
CA ARG A 2 28.58 -33.24 -10.20
C ARG A 2 28.03 -32.32 -11.28
N ASP A 3 26.72 -32.38 -11.50
CA ASP A 3 26.04 -31.52 -12.47
C ASP A 3 25.93 -30.11 -11.90
N SER A 4 26.56 -29.17 -12.60
CA SER A 4 26.44 -27.74 -12.35
C SER A 4 25.07 -27.27 -12.84
N LEU A 5 24.23 -26.79 -11.91
CA LEU A 5 23.08 -25.98 -12.25
C LEU A 5 23.59 -24.66 -12.86
N ALA A 6 23.61 -24.65 -14.19
CA ALA A 6 23.92 -23.48 -14.98
C ALA A 6 22.92 -22.36 -14.66
N ASP A 7 23.52 -21.25 -14.27
CA ASP A 7 22.96 -19.97 -13.90
C ASP A 7 22.28 -19.34 -15.14
N ARG A 8 20.96 -19.49 -15.28
CA ARG A 8 20.17 -18.76 -16.28
C ARG A 8 19.94 -17.32 -15.79
N ARG A 9 21.00 -16.53 -15.74
CA ARG A 9 20.90 -15.06 -15.81
C ARG A 9 20.74 -14.72 -17.28
N HIS A 10 19.59 -14.18 -17.66
CA HIS A 10 19.56 -13.28 -18.82
C HIS A 10 20.01 -11.91 -18.28
N PRO A 11 21.25 -11.47 -18.50
CA PRO A 11 21.57 -10.06 -18.35
C PRO A 11 20.72 -9.30 -19.37
N ILE A 12 19.90 -8.37 -18.89
CA ILE A 12 19.38 -7.29 -19.74
C ILE A 12 20.57 -6.37 -19.94
N THR A 13 21.37 -6.61 -20.98
CA THR A 13 22.44 -5.69 -21.35
C THR A 13 21.81 -4.45 -21.96
N ALA A 14 22.21 -3.29 -21.46
CA ALA A 14 21.88 -2.01 -22.03
C ALA A 14 22.74 -1.81 -23.29
N ASP A 15 22.30 -2.36 -24.42
CA ASP A 15 22.71 -1.90 -25.74
C ASP A 15 21.50 -1.21 -26.37
N ASP A 16 21.66 0.08 -26.66
CA ASP A 16 20.61 1.05 -27.03
C ASP A 16 20.01 0.85 -28.44
N ASP A 17 20.15 -0.31 -29.08
CA ASP A 17 19.76 -0.52 -30.50
C ASP A 17 18.81 -1.70 -30.80
N GLU A 18 18.31 -2.44 -29.79
CA GLU A 18 17.39 -3.58 -30.01
C GLU A 18 15.92 -3.37 -29.57
N TRP A 19 15.44 -2.12 -29.50
CA TRP A 19 13.98 -1.84 -29.47
C TRP A 19 13.35 -1.82 -30.88
N LYS A 20 13.81 -2.67 -31.79
CA LYS A 20 13.08 -2.93 -33.04
C LYS A 20 11.81 -3.72 -32.73
N ILE A 21 10.75 -2.96 -32.44
CA ILE A 21 9.34 -3.21 -32.74
C ILE A 21 9.06 -4.69 -33.09
N VAL A 22 8.91 -5.53 -32.07
CA VAL A 22 8.08 -6.73 -32.19
C VAL A 22 6.65 -6.27 -31.99
N ASN A 23 6.10 -5.66 -33.04
CA ASN A 23 4.69 -5.26 -33.07
C ASN A 23 4.20 -5.25 -34.53
N GLN A 24 4.02 -6.45 -35.08
CA GLN A 24 3.01 -6.67 -36.13
C GLN A 24 2.28 -7.96 -35.75
N ASP A 25 0.95 -7.87 -35.71
CA ASP A 25 -0.02 -8.96 -35.50
C ASP A 25 -0.34 -9.37 -34.05
N SER A 26 -0.93 -8.45 -33.30
CA SER A 26 -2.24 -8.70 -32.64
C SER A 26 -2.76 -7.47 -31.88
N PRO A 27 -3.82 -6.79 -32.35
CA PRO A 27 -4.58 -5.85 -31.52
C PRO A 27 -5.51 -6.64 -30.58
N ALA A 28 -4.96 -7.54 -29.77
CA ALA A 28 -5.70 -8.24 -28.73
C ALA A 28 -5.69 -7.37 -27.47
N ARG A 29 -6.70 -6.49 -27.39
CA ARG A 29 -7.18 -5.76 -26.19
C ARG A 29 -6.38 -6.05 -24.91
N VAL A 30 -5.48 -5.13 -24.56
CA VAL A 30 -4.94 -5.01 -23.19
C VAL A 30 -6.11 -4.68 -22.26
N ARG A 31 -6.86 -5.70 -21.84
CA ARG A 31 -7.82 -5.57 -20.74
C ARG A 31 -6.96 -5.46 -19.49
N TYR A 32 -6.90 -4.25 -18.91
CA TYR A 32 -6.29 -3.94 -17.62
C TYR A 32 -6.27 -5.17 -16.69
N ALA A 33 -5.11 -5.52 -16.16
CA ALA A 33 -4.95 -6.62 -15.19
C ALA A 33 -5.69 -6.37 -13.86
N ALA A 34 -6.04 -5.11 -13.59
CA ALA A 34 -6.68 -4.65 -12.36
C ALA A 34 -7.90 -5.47 -11.90
N PRO A 35 -8.85 -5.87 -12.77
CA PRO A 35 -9.99 -6.69 -12.36
C PRO A 35 -9.58 -8.10 -11.91
N LYS A 36 -8.52 -8.69 -12.48
CA LYS A 36 -8.03 -10.02 -12.07
C LYS A 36 -7.34 -9.96 -10.71
N LEU A 37 -6.50 -8.94 -10.49
CA LEU A 37 -5.81 -8.72 -9.21
C LEU A 37 -6.81 -8.34 -8.10
N ASN A 38 -7.70 -7.38 -8.36
CA ASN A 38 -8.75 -6.99 -7.42
C ASN A 38 -9.72 -8.14 -7.11
N LYS A 39 -10.09 -8.97 -8.09
CA LYS A 39 -10.93 -10.16 -7.86
C LYS A 39 -10.23 -11.21 -7.00
N ALA A 40 -8.93 -11.44 -7.21
CA ALA A 40 -8.14 -12.38 -6.40
C ALA A 40 -8.01 -11.90 -4.94
N LEU A 41 -7.85 -10.59 -4.72
CA LEU A 41 -7.79 -9.99 -3.39
C LEU A 41 -9.18 -9.94 -2.71
N ALA A 42 -10.25 -9.69 -3.47
CA ALA A 42 -11.61 -9.58 -2.96
C ALA A 42 -12.21 -10.92 -2.47
N THR A 43 -11.80 -12.07 -3.05
CA THR A 43 -12.33 -13.39 -2.66
C THR A 43 -12.11 -13.77 -1.19
N ARG A 44 -11.25 -13.06 -0.46
CA ARG A 44 -10.93 -13.33 0.96
C ARG A 44 -11.77 -12.57 1.98
N GLN A 45 -12.67 -11.69 1.54
CA GLN A 45 -13.60 -10.97 2.44
C GLN A 45 -14.54 -11.91 3.23
N LYS A 46 -14.57 -13.20 2.88
CA LYS A 46 -15.40 -14.24 3.52
C LYS A 46 -14.89 -14.74 4.88
N PHE A 47 -13.69 -14.36 5.33
CA PHE A 47 -13.13 -14.88 6.59
C PHE A 47 -13.65 -14.22 7.87
N PHE A 48 -14.49 -13.19 7.78
CA PHE A 48 -15.21 -12.68 8.94
C PHE A 48 -16.70 -13.01 8.81
N PRO A 49 -17.27 -13.78 9.76
CA PRO A 49 -18.70 -14.06 9.77
C PRO A 49 -19.43 -12.71 9.75
N LYS A 50 -20.24 -12.48 8.71
CA LYS A 50 -20.85 -11.16 8.46
C LYS A 50 -21.69 -10.66 9.63
N ASP A 51 -22.15 -11.54 10.53
CA ASP A 51 -23.12 -11.18 11.57
C ASP A 51 -22.92 -11.90 12.92
N VAL A 52 -21.72 -12.41 13.24
CA VAL A 52 -21.54 -13.24 14.44
C VAL A 52 -20.49 -12.68 15.38
N ALA A 53 -20.74 -11.51 15.97
CA ALA A 53 -20.27 -11.27 17.32
C ALA A 53 -21.38 -11.74 18.25
N THR A 54 -21.38 -13.04 18.59
CA THR A 54 -22.27 -13.57 19.64
C THR A 54 -22.11 -12.72 20.91
N ALA A 55 -23.13 -12.64 21.76
CA ALA A 55 -23.02 -11.95 23.05
C ALA A 55 -21.79 -12.43 23.87
N LYS A 56 -21.41 -13.71 23.70
CA LYS A 56 -20.18 -14.31 24.25
C LYS A 56 -18.90 -13.69 23.68
N MET A 57 -18.82 -13.42 22.37
CA MET A 57 -17.68 -12.71 21.77
C MET A 57 -17.62 -11.23 22.13
N LYS A 58 -18.77 -10.57 22.33
CA LYS A 58 -18.79 -9.18 22.82
C LYS A 58 -18.19 -9.03 24.21
N ARG A 59 -18.33 -10.04 25.09
CA ARG A 59 -17.69 -10.02 26.42
C ARG A 59 -16.16 -10.18 26.36
N LEU A 60 -15.67 -10.79 25.29
CA LEU A 60 -14.23 -10.95 25.05
C LEU A 60 -13.62 -9.76 24.33
N TRP A 61 -14.43 -8.86 23.73
CA TRP A 61 -13.95 -7.71 22.97
C TRP A 61 -12.93 -6.89 23.75
N PRO A 62 -11.77 -6.58 23.16
CA PRO A 62 -10.76 -5.79 23.83
C PRO A 62 -11.39 -4.44 24.19
N LYS A 63 -11.03 -3.94 25.38
CA LYS A 63 -11.47 -2.61 25.80
C LYS A 63 -10.75 -1.58 24.95
N PHE A 64 -11.52 -0.74 24.26
CA PHE A 64 -10.98 0.43 23.61
C PHE A 64 -10.64 1.50 24.65
N VAL A 65 -9.55 2.23 24.43
CA VAL A 65 -9.12 3.31 25.35
C VAL A 65 -9.96 4.58 25.21
N HIS A 66 -10.69 4.72 24.10
CA HIS A 66 -11.66 5.78 23.88
C HIS A 66 -13.04 5.22 23.57
N SER A 67 -14.05 6.00 23.92
CA SER A 67 -15.43 5.84 23.49
C SER A 67 -15.60 6.10 21.99
N GLU A 68 -16.73 5.68 21.43
CA GLU A 68 -17.05 5.97 20.04
C GLU A 68 -17.22 7.47 19.80
N GLU A 69 -17.79 8.19 20.78
CA GLU A 69 -17.96 9.64 20.78
C GLU A 69 -16.62 10.36 20.67
N GLU A 70 -15.62 9.93 21.44
CA GLU A 70 -14.26 10.48 21.38
C GLU A 70 -13.61 10.20 20.02
N TYR A 71 -13.69 8.98 19.48
CA TYR A 71 -13.19 8.70 18.13
C TYR A 71 -13.87 9.57 17.08
N MET A 72 -15.19 9.76 17.16
CA MET A 72 -15.93 10.63 16.26
C MET A 72 -15.45 12.09 16.35
N ALA A 73 -15.19 12.60 17.56
CA ALA A 73 -14.64 13.94 17.75
C ALA A 73 -13.25 14.08 17.08
N MET A 74 -12.36 13.09 17.27
CA MET A 74 -11.04 13.06 16.62
C MET A 74 -11.14 13.07 15.09
N ILE A 75 -12.04 12.26 14.51
CA ILE A 75 -12.24 12.20 13.06
C ILE A 75 -12.76 13.54 12.54
N LYS A 76 -13.71 14.17 13.24
CA LYS A 76 -14.26 15.47 12.85
C LYS A 76 -13.23 16.59 12.93
N GLU A 77 -12.41 16.61 13.98
CA GLU A 77 -11.30 17.57 14.14
C GLU A 77 -10.35 17.48 12.93
N VAL A 78 -9.91 16.27 12.56
CA VAL A 78 -9.05 16.09 11.39
C VAL A 78 -9.79 16.42 10.10
N ALA A 79 -11.04 16.01 9.93
CA ALA A 79 -11.81 16.31 8.72
C ALA A 79 -11.99 17.83 8.51
N GLN A 80 -12.08 18.61 9.59
CA GLN A 80 -12.17 20.07 9.56
C GLN A 80 -10.82 20.74 9.30
N LEU A 81 -9.77 20.33 10.03
CA LEU A 81 -8.45 20.97 9.95
C LEU A 81 -7.61 20.49 8.76
N ASN A 82 -7.84 19.27 8.31
CA ASN A 82 -7.12 18.61 7.22
C ASN A 82 -8.07 17.74 6.37
N PRO A 83 -8.91 18.36 5.52
CA PRO A 83 -9.86 17.63 4.69
C PRO A 83 -9.20 16.64 3.71
N ARG A 84 -7.91 16.82 3.41
CA ARG A 84 -7.13 15.91 2.54
C ARG A 84 -6.91 14.53 3.17
N ALA A 85 -6.98 14.42 4.50
CA ALA A 85 -6.84 13.12 5.19
C ALA A 85 -7.91 12.12 4.77
N LYS A 86 -9.14 12.58 4.48
CA LYS A 86 -10.21 11.72 3.95
C LYS A 86 -9.87 11.16 2.58
N THR A 87 -9.24 11.96 1.72
CA THR A 87 -8.91 11.58 0.33
C THR A 87 -7.54 10.94 0.18
N TRP A 88 -6.84 10.64 1.27
CA TRP A 88 -5.48 10.12 1.30
C TRP A 88 -5.20 9.00 0.30
N TYR A 89 -5.97 7.91 0.37
CA TYR A 89 -5.83 6.77 -0.53
C TYR A 89 -6.20 7.10 -1.98
N LYS A 90 -7.19 7.98 -2.19
CA LYS A 90 -7.64 8.39 -3.52
C LYS A 90 -6.56 9.23 -4.22
N ASN A 91 -6.04 10.26 -3.54
CA ASN A 91 -4.99 11.13 -4.06
C ASN A 91 -3.73 10.32 -4.39
N HIS A 92 -3.39 9.35 -3.53
CA HIS A 92 -2.32 8.39 -3.80
C HIS A 92 -2.55 7.58 -5.07
N GLN A 93 -3.74 6.99 -5.23
CA GLN A 93 -4.10 6.20 -6.40
C GLN A 93 -4.02 7.00 -7.69
N GLU A 94 -4.53 8.23 -7.67
CA GLU A 94 -4.46 9.15 -8.82
C GLU A 94 -3.01 9.45 -9.17
N THR A 95 -2.18 9.82 -8.18
CA THR A 95 -0.75 10.10 -8.37
C THR A 95 0.01 8.90 -8.96
N VAL A 96 -0.21 7.70 -8.43
CA VAL A 96 0.46 6.49 -8.91
C VAL A 96 -0.06 6.09 -10.30
N LYS A 97 -1.35 6.22 -10.58
CA LYS A 97 -1.91 5.91 -11.90
C LYS A 97 -1.39 6.85 -12.97
N ASP A 98 -1.31 8.15 -12.68
CA ASP A 98 -0.83 9.16 -13.62
C ASP A 98 0.66 8.97 -13.94
N THR A 99 1.44 8.51 -12.95
CA THR A 99 2.88 8.28 -13.08
C THR A 99 3.20 6.95 -13.77
N PHE A 100 2.59 5.86 -13.32
CA PHE A 100 2.99 4.49 -13.69
C PHE A 100 2.09 3.84 -14.74
N GLY A 101 0.97 4.47 -15.11
CA GLY A 101 0.08 3.96 -16.15
C GLY A 101 -0.36 2.51 -15.88
N ILE A 102 0.04 1.60 -16.75
CA ILE A 102 -0.27 0.16 -16.64
C ILE A 102 0.39 -0.48 -15.40
N ASP A 103 1.57 0.00 -14.97
CA ASP A 103 2.30 -0.53 -13.83
C ASP A 103 1.79 -0.04 -12.45
N ALA A 104 0.76 0.81 -12.43
CA ALA A 104 0.25 1.43 -11.20
C ALA A 104 -0.07 0.43 -10.08
N ASP A 105 -0.73 -0.69 -10.42
CA ASP A 105 -1.08 -1.73 -9.44
C ASP A 105 0.17 -2.43 -8.89
N ILE A 106 1.17 -2.67 -9.74
CA ILE A 106 2.44 -3.30 -9.33
C ILE A 106 3.20 -2.35 -8.42
N PHE A 107 3.25 -1.08 -8.75
CA PHE A 107 3.91 -0.09 -7.92
C PHE A 107 3.22 0.04 -6.55
N ASN A 108 1.88 -0.01 -6.50
CA ASN A 108 1.13 -0.09 -5.25
C ASN A 108 1.44 -1.36 -4.44
N MET A 109 1.65 -2.50 -5.09
CA MET A 109 2.10 -3.73 -4.43
C MET A 109 3.52 -3.59 -3.85
N ILE A 110 4.43 -2.94 -4.56
CA ILE A 110 5.78 -2.64 -4.08
C ILE A 110 5.72 -1.77 -2.81
N LEU A 111 5.00 -0.64 -2.86
CA LEU A 111 4.79 0.24 -1.70
C LEU A 111 4.22 -0.52 -0.50
N GLY A 112 3.22 -1.35 -0.74
CA GLY A 112 2.62 -2.21 0.27
C GLY A 112 3.61 -3.17 0.93
N ALA A 113 4.47 -3.79 0.12
CA ALA A 113 5.51 -4.72 0.60
C ALA A 113 6.64 -4.02 1.37
N THR A 114 7.01 -2.80 0.99
CA THR A 114 8.07 -2.02 1.64
C THR A 114 7.60 -1.25 2.89
N SER A 115 6.28 -1.20 3.14
CA SER A 115 5.62 -0.43 4.21
C SER A 115 5.88 -0.82 5.67
N PRO A 116 6.15 -2.09 6.04
CA PRO A 116 5.92 -2.51 7.43
C PRO A 116 6.77 -1.80 8.49
N GLN A 117 7.87 -1.12 8.14
CA GLN A 117 8.88 -0.66 9.10
C GLN A 117 9.40 0.79 8.92
N VAL A 118 8.91 1.58 7.96
CA VAL A 118 9.46 2.91 7.69
C VAL A 118 8.41 3.99 7.48
N GLY A 119 8.82 5.25 7.61
CA GLY A 119 7.99 6.40 7.28
C GLY A 119 7.72 6.52 5.77
N PRO A 120 6.72 7.31 5.35
CA PRO A 120 6.31 7.40 3.95
C PRO A 120 7.42 7.79 2.98
N VAL A 121 8.31 8.72 3.35
CA VAL A 121 9.43 9.17 2.50
C VAL A 121 10.41 8.04 2.19
N THR A 122 10.88 7.33 3.22
CA THR A 122 11.76 6.16 3.05
C THR A 122 11.04 5.02 2.32
N ASN A 123 9.74 4.85 2.56
CA ASN A 123 8.94 3.87 1.82
C ASN A 123 8.89 4.18 0.32
N ALA A 124 8.65 5.45 -0.05
CA ALA A 124 8.66 5.91 -1.43
C ALA A 124 10.03 5.72 -2.08
N GLN A 125 11.13 6.02 -1.37
CA GLN A 125 12.49 5.73 -1.82
C GLN A 125 12.67 4.25 -2.18
N TRP A 126 12.35 3.36 -1.24
CA TRP A 126 12.48 1.92 -1.41
C TRP A 126 11.60 1.38 -2.52
N ALA A 127 10.40 1.93 -2.70
CA ALA A 127 9.52 1.53 -3.78
C ALA A 127 10.06 1.93 -5.16
N VAL A 128 10.59 3.14 -5.30
CA VAL A 128 11.24 3.57 -6.55
C VAL A 128 12.48 2.73 -6.86
N GLU A 129 13.35 2.51 -5.88
CA GLU A 129 14.54 1.66 -6.05
C GLU A 129 14.16 0.21 -6.42
N THR A 130 13.09 -0.32 -5.82
CA THR A 130 12.59 -1.66 -6.16
C THR A 130 11.97 -1.72 -7.54
N TYR A 131 11.24 -0.70 -7.96
CA TYR A 131 10.71 -0.62 -9.31
C TYR A 131 11.85 -0.56 -10.34
N LEU A 132 12.87 0.26 -10.10
CA LEU A 132 14.09 0.30 -10.93
C LEU A 132 14.84 -1.04 -10.97
N TYR A 133 14.87 -1.79 -9.85
CA TYR A 133 15.38 -3.16 -9.82
C TYR A 133 14.58 -4.09 -10.74
N MET A 134 13.25 -4.01 -10.73
CA MET A 134 12.39 -4.80 -11.62
C MET A 134 12.58 -4.43 -13.11
N LEU A 135 13.03 -3.20 -13.40
CA LEU A 135 13.41 -2.75 -14.74
C LEU A 135 14.87 -3.11 -15.13
N GLY A 136 15.62 -3.79 -14.25
CA GLY A 136 17.03 -4.11 -14.50
C GLY A 136 17.98 -2.91 -14.38
N LYS A 137 17.51 -1.74 -13.88
CA LYS A 137 18.33 -0.54 -13.69
C LYS A 137 19.07 -0.52 -12.35
N ARG A 138 18.86 -1.53 -11.50
CA ARG A 138 19.53 -1.72 -10.20
C ARG A 138 19.88 -3.19 -9.99
N ASP A 139 20.97 -3.43 -9.27
CA ASP A 139 21.39 -4.79 -8.90
C ASP A 139 20.58 -5.39 -7.74
N LYS A 140 19.99 -4.53 -6.91
CA LYS A 140 19.25 -4.91 -5.69
C LYS A 140 18.00 -4.05 -5.52
N PRO A 141 16.90 -4.62 -4.99
CA PRO A 141 15.70 -3.84 -4.65
C PRO A 141 15.95 -2.95 -3.42
N GLY A 142 15.24 -1.82 -3.36
CA GLY A 142 15.22 -0.94 -2.19
C GLY A 142 14.38 -1.55 -1.07
N PHE A 143 15.01 -1.98 0.01
CA PHE A 143 14.35 -2.47 1.21
C PHE A 143 15.36 -2.64 2.34
N MET A 144 14.91 -2.69 3.60
CA MET A 144 15.80 -3.04 4.74
C MET A 144 16.46 -4.42 4.54
N TYR A 145 15.75 -5.36 3.92
CA TYR A 145 16.21 -6.72 3.66
C TYR A 145 16.10 -7.08 2.17
N PRO A 146 17.00 -6.58 1.29
CA PRO A 146 16.84 -6.71 -0.17
C PRO A 146 16.62 -8.15 -0.66
N ASN A 147 17.24 -9.14 -0.02
CA ASN A 147 17.05 -10.56 -0.37
C ASN A 147 15.64 -11.10 -0.04
N VAL A 148 14.97 -10.53 0.97
CA VAL A 148 13.56 -10.84 1.27
C VAL A 148 12.68 -10.26 0.18
N MET A 149 12.92 -9.00 -0.21
CA MET A 149 12.16 -8.34 -1.28
C MET A 149 12.40 -9.00 -2.65
N LYS A 150 13.63 -9.40 -2.96
CA LYS A 150 13.94 -10.15 -4.19
C LYS A 150 13.14 -11.45 -4.28
N ARG A 151 13.17 -12.28 -3.23
CA ARG A 151 12.35 -13.51 -3.17
C ARG A 151 10.85 -13.22 -3.31
N GLN A 152 10.41 -12.05 -2.83
CA GLN A 152 9.03 -11.62 -2.94
C GLN A 152 8.67 -11.27 -4.39
N ILE A 153 9.55 -10.56 -5.09
CA ILE A 153 9.44 -10.26 -6.52
C ILE A 153 9.47 -11.54 -7.36
N ASP A 154 10.41 -12.46 -7.10
CA ASP A 154 10.50 -13.75 -7.80
C ASP A 154 9.21 -14.58 -7.69
N ARG A 155 8.47 -14.44 -6.59
CA ARG A 155 7.14 -15.06 -6.45
C ARG A 155 6.08 -14.36 -7.28
N TRP A 156 6.14 -13.03 -7.39
CA TRP A 156 5.23 -12.27 -8.25
C TRP A 156 5.42 -12.61 -9.73
N THR A 157 6.67 -12.69 -10.21
CA THR A 157 6.99 -13.03 -11.60
C THR A 157 6.56 -14.45 -11.97
N ARG A 158 6.51 -15.38 -11.01
CA ARG A 158 6.00 -16.75 -11.19
C ARG A 158 4.47 -16.88 -11.07
N GLY A 159 3.73 -15.77 -10.98
CA GLY A 159 2.28 -15.79 -10.85
C GLY A 159 1.78 -16.22 -9.46
N GLU A 160 2.66 -16.33 -8.46
CA GLU A 160 2.31 -16.73 -7.09
C GLU A 160 1.79 -15.55 -6.24
N TYR A 161 1.40 -14.42 -6.84
CA TYR A 161 0.90 -13.24 -6.12
C TYR A 161 -0.21 -13.59 -5.10
N LYS A 162 -1.04 -14.59 -5.40
CA LYS A 162 -2.10 -15.09 -4.49
C LYS A 162 -1.58 -15.68 -3.19
N SER A 163 -0.40 -16.31 -3.19
CA SER A 163 0.20 -16.93 -1.99
C SER A 163 1.03 -15.92 -1.18
N VAL A 164 1.36 -14.78 -1.76
CA VAL A 164 2.07 -13.67 -1.13
C VAL A 164 1.13 -12.89 -0.21
N PHE A 165 -0.04 -12.50 -0.73
CA PHE A 165 -1.11 -11.90 0.07
C PHE A 165 -1.88 -12.94 0.89
N GLY A 166 -1.25 -14.11 1.07
CA GLY A 166 -1.84 -15.33 1.55
C GLY A 166 -1.62 -15.59 3.04
N LYS A 167 -0.47 -15.17 3.56
CA LYS A 167 0.07 -15.59 4.85
C LYS A 167 -0.39 -14.65 5.98
N SER A 168 -0.73 -15.21 7.13
CA SER A 168 -1.29 -14.49 8.29
C SER A 168 -0.29 -13.52 8.95
N ASP A 169 1.01 -13.77 8.80
CA ASP A 169 2.10 -12.95 9.33
C ASP A 169 2.27 -11.60 8.60
N GLN A 170 1.67 -11.43 7.42
CA GLN A 170 1.74 -10.20 6.63
C GLN A 170 0.42 -9.42 6.55
N PHE A 171 -0.50 -9.62 7.51
CA PHE A 171 -1.83 -9.02 7.49
C PHE A 171 -1.81 -7.49 7.29
N LYS A 172 -0.87 -6.78 7.95
CA LYS A 172 -0.67 -5.33 7.79
C LYS A 172 -0.37 -4.95 6.33
N ALA A 173 0.67 -5.56 5.74
CA ALA A 173 1.10 -5.25 4.38
C ALA A 173 0.01 -5.60 3.35
N GLN A 174 -0.75 -6.66 3.59
CA GLN A 174 -1.87 -7.08 2.74
C GLN A 174 -3.03 -6.09 2.74
N GLU A 175 -3.52 -5.72 3.93
CA GLU A 175 -4.62 -4.74 4.04
C GLU A 175 -4.16 -3.36 3.53
N PHE A 176 -2.89 -3.00 3.75
CA PHE A 176 -2.35 -1.76 3.20
C PHE A 176 -2.32 -1.78 1.68
N THR A 177 -1.78 -2.84 1.08
CA THR A 177 -1.77 -3.02 -0.39
C THR A 177 -3.18 -2.97 -0.95
N ARG A 178 -4.15 -3.64 -0.32
CA ARG A 178 -5.56 -3.59 -0.74
C ARG A 178 -6.14 -2.17 -0.68
N ALA A 179 -5.82 -1.42 0.36
CA ALA A 179 -6.25 -0.02 0.48
C ALA A 179 -5.61 0.85 -0.61
N LEU A 180 -4.32 0.67 -0.92
CA LEU A 180 -3.63 1.33 -2.04
C LEU A 180 -4.25 0.96 -3.39
N LEU A 181 -4.74 -0.27 -3.57
CA LEU A 181 -5.41 -0.75 -4.78
C LEU A 181 -6.91 -0.39 -4.87
N GLY A 182 -7.46 0.38 -3.92
CA GLY A 182 -8.82 0.90 -4.00
C GLY A 182 -9.87 0.14 -3.20
N ASP A 183 -9.48 -0.86 -2.41
CA ASP A 183 -10.41 -1.50 -1.49
C ASP A 183 -10.73 -0.57 -0.31
N LYS A 184 -11.87 0.10 -0.43
CA LYS A 184 -12.40 1.05 0.55
C LYS A 184 -12.65 0.45 1.93
N ASN A 185 -12.75 -0.88 2.03
CA ASN A 185 -12.96 -1.58 3.29
C ASN A 185 -11.66 -2.15 3.88
N ALA A 186 -10.53 -1.99 3.21
CA ALA A 186 -9.26 -2.49 3.69
C ALA A 186 -8.66 -1.53 4.72
N THR A 187 -8.37 -2.04 5.91
CA THR A 187 -7.91 -1.23 7.05
C THR A 187 -6.68 -1.84 7.68
N VAL A 188 -5.66 -1.02 7.88
CA VAL A 188 -4.37 -1.32 8.48
C VAL A 188 -4.41 -1.01 9.96
N MET A 189 -4.36 -2.05 10.79
CA MET A 189 -4.16 -1.91 12.23
C MET A 189 -2.65 -1.92 12.53
N ASP A 190 -1.98 -0.80 12.27
CA ASP A 190 -0.56 -0.62 12.54
C ASP A 190 -0.29 -0.16 13.99
N ARG A 191 0.97 0.20 14.30
CA ARG A 191 1.34 0.68 15.63
C ARG A 191 0.60 1.94 16.07
N TRP A 192 0.19 2.80 15.14
CA TRP A 192 -0.53 4.04 15.45
C TRP A 192 -1.98 3.74 15.76
N MET A 193 -2.58 2.84 14.99
CA MET A 193 -3.91 2.32 15.30
C MET A 193 -3.93 1.52 16.60
N ASN A 194 -2.86 0.79 16.93
CA ASN A 194 -2.74 0.13 18.24
C ASN A 194 -2.74 1.17 19.37
N ARG A 195 -1.92 2.22 19.25
CA ARG A 195 -1.87 3.31 20.25
C ARG A 195 -3.24 3.97 20.46
N ILE A 196 -3.96 4.28 19.39
CA ILE A 196 -5.25 4.98 19.51
C ILE A 196 -6.40 4.06 19.97
N PHE A 197 -6.36 2.77 19.63
CA PHE A 197 -7.42 1.83 20.03
C PHE A 197 -7.19 1.21 21.40
N TYR A 198 -5.94 0.91 21.75
CA TYR A 198 -5.61 0.09 22.93
C TYR A 198 -4.58 0.74 23.86
N GLY A 199 -4.02 1.90 23.52
CA GLY A 199 -3.04 2.59 24.36
C GLY A 199 -1.70 1.86 24.49
N GLN A 200 -1.45 0.82 23.68
CA GLN A 200 -0.28 -0.05 23.80
C GLN A 200 0.74 0.25 22.68
N PRO A 201 1.81 1.02 22.96
CA PRO A 201 2.89 1.18 21.99
C PRO A 201 3.68 -0.15 21.88
N GLY A 202 3.71 -0.73 20.69
CA GLY A 202 4.67 -1.80 20.35
C GLY A 202 4.22 -3.25 20.61
N ALA A 203 3.02 -3.47 21.16
CA ALA A 203 2.47 -4.82 21.28
C ALA A 203 2.02 -5.35 19.90
N GLN A 204 2.27 -6.64 19.64
CA GLN A 204 1.69 -7.33 18.50
C GLN A 204 0.21 -7.61 18.81
N LEU A 205 -0.68 -7.08 17.96
CA LEU A 205 -2.11 -7.30 18.12
C LEU A 205 -2.47 -8.76 17.85
N SER A 206 -3.32 -9.31 18.70
CA SER A 206 -4.00 -10.57 18.44
C SER A 206 -4.93 -10.45 17.22
N VAL A 207 -5.23 -11.58 16.57
CA VAL A 207 -6.22 -11.65 15.47
C VAL A 207 -7.56 -11.02 15.88
N PHE A 208 -7.91 -11.17 17.16
CA PHE A 208 -9.15 -10.68 17.70
C PHE A 208 -9.16 -9.15 17.90
N GLU A 209 -8.03 -8.55 18.33
CA GLU A 209 -7.88 -7.08 18.35
C GLU A 209 -7.88 -6.49 16.94
N HIS A 210 -7.20 -7.13 15.99
CA HIS A 210 -7.29 -6.75 14.57
C HIS A 210 -8.75 -6.71 14.08
N ALA A 211 -9.54 -7.72 14.42
CA ALA A 211 -10.94 -7.81 14.05
C ALA A 211 -11.80 -6.74 14.73
N ALA A 212 -11.60 -6.52 16.04
CA ALA A 212 -12.34 -5.55 16.82
C ALA A 212 -12.07 -4.11 16.32
N GLY A 213 -10.81 -3.75 16.10
CA GLY A 213 -10.43 -2.45 15.54
C GLY A 213 -11.04 -2.21 14.14
N ARG A 214 -10.98 -3.21 13.26
CA ARG A 214 -11.65 -3.14 11.94
C ARG A 214 -13.15 -2.92 12.06
N HIS A 215 -13.81 -3.62 12.97
CA HIS A 215 -15.25 -3.45 13.19
C HIS A 215 -15.58 -2.05 13.73
N MET A 216 -14.75 -1.51 14.64
CA MET A 216 -14.88 -0.14 15.13
C MET A 216 -14.79 0.86 13.97
N LEU A 217 -13.79 0.74 13.09
CA LEU A 217 -13.65 1.59 11.90
C LEU A 217 -14.88 1.53 10.97
N ILE A 218 -15.45 0.34 10.77
CA ILE A 218 -16.69 0.18 9.98
C ILE A 218 -17.87 0.91 10.62
N ARG A 219 -18.02 0.80 11.95
CA ARG A 219 -19.09 1.49 12.69
C ARG A 219 -18.93 3.01 12.62
N LEU A 220 -17.71 3.51 12.86
CA LEU A 220 -17.38 4.93 12.75
C LEU A 220 -17.64 5.48 11.35
N ALA A 221 -17.29 4.73 10.29
CA ALA A 221 -17.58 5.15 8.91
C ALA A 221 -19.09 5.27 8.62
N LYS A 222 -19.90 4.32 9.12
CA LYS A 222 -21.36 4.40 9.02
C LYS A 222 -21.92 5.60 9.77
N ARG A 223 -21.41 5.87 10.98
CA ARG A 223 -21.84 7.01 11.80
C ARG A 223 -21.43 8.35 11.19
N MET A 224 -20.19 8.51 10.73
CA MET A 224 -19.74 9.68 9.97
C MET A 224 -20.60 9.90 8.72
N THR A 225 -20.98 8.84 8.01
CA THR A 225 -21.89 8.94 6.87
C THR A 225 -23.26 9.49 7.26
N LYS A 226 -23.84 8.95 8.34
CA LYS A 226 -25.14 9.40 8.85
C LYS A 226 -25.11 10.86 9.31
N GLU A 227 -24.07 11.27 10.03
CA GLU A 227 -23.99 12.60 10.62
C GLU A 227 -23.62 13.71 9.63
N THR A 228 -22.80 13.39 8.61
CA THR A 228 -22.33 14.39 7.63
C THR A 228 -23.12 14.40 6.33
N GLY A 229 -23.95 13.38 6.08
CA GLY A 229 -24.62 13.15 4.80
C GLY A 229 -23.69 12.74 3.64
N GLN A 230 -22.37 12.79 3.84
CA GLN A 230 -21.39 12.36 2.85
C GLN A 230 -21.03 10.89 3.06
N LYS A 231 -20.78 10.13 2.00
CA LYS A 231 -20.28 8.75 2.17
C LYS A 231 -18.88 8.76 2.78
N TRP A 232 -18.69 7.93 3.81
CA TRP A 232 -17.40 7.65 4.44
C TRP A 232 -17.10 6.16 4.37
N HIS A 233 -15.82 5.85 4.15
CA HIS A 233 -15.31 4.48 4.08
C HIS A 233 -14.37 4.17 5.25
N PRO A 234 -14.27 2.90 5.68
CA PRO A 234 -13.42 2.50 6.81
C PRO A 234 -11.95 2.94 6.69
N ASN A 235 -11.38 2.87 5.49
CA ASN A 235 -9.99 3.27 5.25
C ASN A 235 -9.80 4.80 5.37
N GLU A 236 -10.79 5.60 4.97
CA GLU A 236 -10.79 7.06 5.14
C GLU A 236 -10.87 7.45 6.62
N VAL A 237 -11.72 6.76 7.39
CA VAL A 237 -11.80 6.94 8.85
C VAL A 237 -10.46 6.60 9.52
N GLN A 238 -9.87 5.47 9.16
CA GLN A 238 -8.54 5.09 9.68
C GLN A 238 -7.49 6.14 9.33
N ALA A 239 -7.47 6.67 8.10
CA ALA A 239 -6.51 7.70 7.71
C ALA A 239 -6.66 8.97 8.58
N ASN A 240 -7.88 9.39 8.89
CA ASN A 240 -8.14 10.53 9.78
C ASN A 240 -7.65 10.25 11.22
N LEU A 241 -7.97 9.08 11.78
CA LEU A 241 -7.49 8.69 13.12
C LEU A 241 -5.96 8.59 13.17
N TRP A 242 -5.34 8.10 12.10
CA TRP A 242 -3.89 8.00 11.97
C TRP A 242 -3.23 9.39 11.97
N VAL A 243 -3.79 10.34 11.22
CA VAL A 243 -3.34 11.75 11.24
C VAL A 243 -3.48 12.30 12.64
N TYR A 244 -4.64 12.16 13.28
CA TYR A 244 -4.88 12.66 14.63
C TYR A 244 -3.82 12.17 15.63
N ILE A 245 -3.68 10.83 15.78
CA ILE A 245 -2.80 10.28 16.81
C ILE A 245 -1.33 10.61 16.54
N ARG A 246 -0.93 10.64 15.27
CA ARG A 246 0.44 11.00 14.91
C ARG A 246 0.73 12.45 15.19
N SER A 247 -0.16 13.37 14.82
CA SER A 247 -0.03 14.81 15.11
C SER A 247 0.10 15.06 16.61
N LYS A 248 -0.74 14.42 17.43
CA LYS A 248 -0.66 14.58 18.90
C LYS A 248 0.64 14.04 19.49
N ILE A 249 1.11 12.87 19.04
CA ILE A 249 2.33 12.25 19.58
C ILE A 249 3.61 12.95 19.11
N GLU A 250 3.67 13.36 17.84
CA GLU A 250 4.85 13.99 17.24
C GLU A 250 4.85 15.52 17.43
N GLY A 251 3.82 16.10 18.06
CA GLY A 251 3.69 17.55 18.26
C GLY A 251 3.51 18.33 16.95
N LEU A 252 2.89 17.70 15.95
CA LEU A 252 2.68 18.28 14.62
C LEU A 252 1.32 18.96 14.53
N ASP A 253 1.26 20.00 13.71
CA ASP A 253 0.00 20.63 13.33
C ASP A 253 -0.81 19.67 12.45
N ILE A 254 -2.06 19.38 12.84
CA ILE A 254 -2.98 18.53 12.07
C ILE A 254 -3.17 19.07 10.66
N ALA A 255 -3.27 20.40 10.50
CA ALA A 255 -3.45 21.05 9.20
C ALA A 255 -2.24 20.87 8.28
N LYS A 256 -1.04 20.69 8.86
CA LYS A 256 0.23 20.50 8.12
C LYS A 256 0.68 19.05 8.08
N SER A 257 -0.11 18.12 8.63
CA SER A 257 0.22 16.69 8.65
C SER A 257 -0.03 16.07 7.28
N GLU A 258 0.78 16.49 6.30
CA GLU A 258 0.79 16.00 4.92
C GLU A 258 1.75 14.80 4.83
N TYR A 259 1.30 13.65 5.30
CA TYR A 259 2.06 12.39 5.19
C TYR A 259 1.33 11.41 4.29
N ASP A 260 0.87 11.92 3.15
CA ASP A 260 0.55 11.07 2.02
C ASP A 260 1.78 10.78 1.19
N TYR A 261 1.61 9.78 0.34
CA TYR A 261 2.65 9.45 -0.61
C TYR A 261 2.82 10.52 -1.67
N GLN A 262 1.85 11.41 -1.89
CA GLN A 262 2.05 12.57 -2.75
C GLN A 262 3.14 13.47 -2.16
N THR A 263 3.10 13.80 -0.87
CA THR A 263 4.16 14.53 -0.17
C THR A 263 5.44 13.70 -0.14
N ALA A 264 5.37 12.39 0.10
CA ALA A 264 6.56 11.53 0.08
C ALA A 264 7.26 11.53 -1.29
N PHE A 265 6.51 11.44 -2.39
CA PHE A 265 6.98 11.54 -3.76
C PHE A 265 7.48 12.93 -4.13
N ASN A 266 7.12 13.96 -3.35
CA ASN A 266 7.55 15.33 -3.56
C ASN A 266 8.64 15.81 -2.58
N THR A 267 9.09 14.93 -1.67
CA THR A 267 10.14 15.25 -0.70
C THR A 267 11.51 14.91 -1.29
N PRO A 268 12.47 15.84 -1.35
CA PRO A 268 13.85 15.58 -1.75
C PRO A 268 14.52 14.48 -0.90
N ILE A 269 15.23 13.55 -1.56
CA ILE A 269 15.92 12.45 -0.88
C ILE A 269 17.42 12.54 -1.13
N LYS A 270 18.23 12.57 -0.07
CA LYS A 270 19.69 12.65 -0.16
C LYS A 270 20.30 11.50 -0.98
N ALA A 271 19.77 10.28 -0.83
CA ALA A 271 20.21 9.11 -1.60
C ALA A 271 19.98 9.25 -3.12
N PHE A 272 19.08 10.16 -3.53
CA PHE A 272 18.80 10.49 -4.92
C PHE A 272 19.45 11.82 -5.34
N GLY A 273 20.51 12.25 -4.66
CA GLY A 273 21.15 13.55 -4.96
C GLY A 273 20.25 14.74 -4.70
N ASN A 274 19.36 14.66 -3.70
CA ASN A 274 18.31 15.64 -3.40
C ASN A 274 17.23 15.79 -4.47
N MET A 275 17.12 14.85 -5.43
CA MET A 275 15.95 14.74 -6.28
C MET A 275 14.76 14.19 -5.49
N LYS A 276 13.54 14.55 -5.92
CA LYS A 276 12.32 13.88 -5.46
C LYS A 276 12.25 12.45 -6.04
N PRO A 277 11.58 11.49 -5.40
CA PRO A 277 11.50 10.12 -5.92
C PRO A 277 11.03 10.00 -7.37
N LEU A 278 10.05 10.79 -7.80
CA LEU A 278 9.56 10.73 -9.18
C LEU A 278 10.50 11.42 -10.17
N GLU A 279 11.14 12.51 -9.77
CA GLU A 279 12.20 13.16 -10.57
C GLU A 279 13.37 12.19 -10.75
N TYR A 280 13.76 11.51 -9.67
CA TYR A 280 14.79 10.49 -9.71
C TYR A 280 14.42 9.36 -10.65
N LEU A 281 13.21 8.79 -10.55
CA LEU A 281 12.73 7.75 -11.46
C LEU A 281 12.80 8.18 -12.93
N LYS A 282 12.32 9.39 -13.24
CA LYS A 282 12.34 9.96 -14.60
C LYS A 282 13.76 10.25 -15.11
N SER A 283 14.74 10.45 -14.23
CA SER A 283 16.15 10.57 -14.62
C SER A 283 16.77 9.23 -15.04
N GLN A 284 16.15 8.10 -14.69
CA GLN A 284 16.68 6.75 -14.95
C GLN A 284 15.95 6.03 -16.10
N VAL A 285 14.70 6.43 -16.39
CA VAL A 285 13.80 5.75 -17.33
C VAL A 285 12.90 6.79 -18.01
N ASP A 286 12.76 6.71 -19.32
CA ASP A 286 11.85 7.56 -20.09
C ASP A 286 10.40 7.43 -19.58
N GLU A 287 9.71 8.55 -19.41
CA GLU A 287 8.34 8.59 -18.86
C GLU A 287 7.34 7.80 -19.70
N ASN A 288 7.52 7.76 -21.02
CA ASN A 288 6.66 6.97 -21.91
C ASN A 288 6.86 5.48 -21.69
N ILE A 289 8.09 5.04 -21.41
CA ILE A 289 8.38 3.64 -21.07
C ILE A 289 7.67 3.29 -19.76
N ILE A 290 7.77 4.12 -18.72
CA ILE A 290 7.10 3.86 -17.44
C ILE A 290 5.58 3.68 -17.66
N LYS A 291 4.94 4.57 -18.43
CA LYS A 291 3.49 4.53 -18.67
C LYS A 291 3.03 3.30 -19.46
N GLN A 292 3.88 2.73 -20.31
CA GLN A 292 3.58 1.52 -21.09
C GLN A 292 3.53 0.24 -20.22
N GLY A 293 3.98 0.32 -18.96
CA GLY A 293 3.94 -0.76 -18.00
C GLY A 293 4.84 -1.96 -18.32
N PRO A 294 6.14 -1.75 -18.55
CA PRO A 294 7.08 -2.82 -18.88
C PRO A 294 7.15 -3.88 -17.78
N VAL A 295 6.91 -3.52 -16.51
CA VAL A 295 6.93 -4.50 -15.42
C VAL A 295 5.70 -5.40 -15.49
N ALA A 296 4.52 -4.86 -15.76
CA ALA A 296 3.30 -5.64 -15.98
C ALA A 296 3.45 -6.61 -17.14
N GLN A 297 4.01 -6.14 -18.26
CA GLN A 297 4.33 -6.99 -19.40
C GLN A 297 5.30 -8.11 -19.00
N PHE A 298 6.39 -7.77 -18.30
CA PHE A 298 7.39 -8.73 -17.83
C PHE A 298 6.80 -9.80 -16.90
N ILE A 299 5.83 -9.46 -16.05
CA ILE A 299 5.20 -10.42 -15.12
C ILE A 299 3.90 -11.06 -15.66
N GLY A 300 3.54 -10.79 -16.91
CA GLY A 300 2.39 -11.39 -17.59
C GLY A 300 1.02 -10.92 -17.08
N LEU A 301 0.89 -9.63 -16.74
CA LEU A 301 -0.36 -9.00 -16.28
C LEU A 301 -1.05 -8.17 -17.38
#